data_AF-A0A4U2MRI1-F1
#
_entry.id   AF-A0A4U2MRI1-F1
#
_cell.length_a   1.000
_cell.length_b   1.000
_cell.length_c   1.000
_cell.angle_alpha   90.00
_cell.angle_beta   90.00
_cell.angle_gamma   90.00
#
_symmetry.space_group_name_H-M   'P 1'
#
loop_
_entity.id
_entity.type
_entity.pdbx_description
1 polymer ?
#
loop_
_entity_poly.entity_id
_entity_poly.type
_entity_poly.pdbx_seq_one_letter_code
_entity_poly.pdbx_strand_id
1 'polypeptide(L)'
;MESKVVKGTGDVGDIASGANIKKLDDFSGPLENGPYIKNGKPRGRPQLSGEKKLGFEKDVFNKQIDPDGILRDPNTSETIDWKPGRPRKGKVDFGHTEGNSYKKMFEKYKHGEITLEELKEFQFNPENFRLETPSANRSHKYE
;
A
#
# COMPACT_ATOMS: atom_id res chain seq x y z
N MET A 1 -53.62 -27.73 -16.85
CA MET A 1 -54.10 -27.48 -18.22
C MET A 1 -53.59 -26.10 -18.59
N GLU A 2 -52.35 -26.05 -19.11
CA GLU A 2 -52.05 -25.81 -20.55
C GLU A 2 -52.37 -24.36 -20.97
N SER A 3 -51.39 -23.47 -21.13
CA SER A 3 -50.39 -23.31 -22.23
C SER A 3 -50.90 -22.47 -23.41
N LYS A 4 -50.33 -21.25 -23.58
CA LYS A 4 -49.66 -20.71 -24.80
C LYS A 4 -49.52 -19.18 -24.75
N VAL A 5 -48.30 -18.61 -24.71
CA VAL A 5 -47.41 -18.13 -25.82
C VAL A 5 -47.83 -16.77 -26.42
N VAL A 6 -46.92 -15.78 -26.40
CA VAL A 6 -46.37 -15.06 -27.59
C VAL A 6 -45.27 -14.06 -27.17
N LYS A 7 -44.28 -13.95 -28.07
CA LYS A 7 -43.01 -13.20 -28.07
C LYS A 7 -43.14 -11.66 -28.03
N GLY A 8 -42.09 -11.00 -27.53
CA GLY A 8 -41.79 -9.59 -27.80
C GLY A 8 -40.28 -9.32 -27.70
N THR A 9 -39.66 -9.05 -28.83
CA THR A 9 -38.25 -8.67 -29.04
C THR A 9 -38.03 -7.17 -28.76
N GLY A 10 -36.84 -6.80 -28.28
CA GLY A 10 -36.40 -5.41 -28.20
C GLY A 10 -35.03 -5.24 -27.55
N ASP A 11 -33.97 -5.36 -28.37
CA ASP A 11 -32.66 -4.74 -28.11
C ASP A 11 -32.81 -3.20 -28.11
N VAL A 12 -32.09 -2.50 -27.24
CA VAL A 12 -31.00 -1.53 -27.55
C VAL A 12 -30.75 -0.61 -26.35
N GLY A 13 -29.48 -0.42 -25.98
CA GLY A 13 -29.10 0.55 -24.97
C GLY A 13 -27.67 0.42 -24.45
N ASP A 14 -26.69 0.38 -25.36
CA ASP A 14 -25.29 0.59 -25.02
C ASP A 14 -25.05 1.95 -24.35
N ILE A 15 -24.41 1.97 -23.19
CA ILE A 15 -23.43 3.00 -22.83
C ILE A 15 -22.20 2.34 -22.22
N ALA A 16 -21.23 2.05 -23.08
CA ALA A 16 -19.86 1.76 -22.67
C ALA A 16 -19.20 3.04 -22.14
N SER A 17 -18.43 2.94 -21.05
CA SER A 17 -17.09 3.56 -20.99
C SER A 17 -16.36 3.22 -19.69
N GLY A 18 -15.25 2.48 -19.81
CA GLY A 18 -14.04 2.86 -19.06
C GLY A 18 -13.46 1.89 -18.03
N ALA A 19 -13.86 0.62 -17.94
CA ALA A 19 -13.06 -0.39 -17.24
C ALA A 19 -12.35 -1.26 -18.28
N ASN A 20 -11.10 -0.95 -18.56
CA ASN A 20 -10.21 -1.82 -19.34
C ASN A 20 -9.84 -3.02 -18.46
N ILE A 21 -10.82 -3.91 -18.22
CA ILE A 21 -10.61 -5.20 -17.59
C ILE A 21 -9.87 -6.03 -18.63
N LYS A 22 -8.54 -5.96 -18.63
CA LYS A 22 -7.74 -6.97 -19.30
C LYS A 22 -8.12 -8.31 -18.69
N LYS A 23 -8.73 -9.15 -19.51
CA LYS A 23 -9.13 -10.52 -19.20
C LYS A 23 -7.98 -11.28 -18.55
N LEU A 24 -8.34 -12.12 -17.59
CA LEU A 24 -7.50 -13.05 -16.83
C LEU A 24 -6.87 -14.17 -17.68
N ASP A 25 -6.91 -14.06 -19.02
CA ASP A 25 -6.59 -15.15 -19.96
C ASP A 25 -5.22 -14.99 -20.66
N ASP A 26 -4.48 -13.90 -20.41
CA ASP A 26 -3.12 -13.68 -20.93
C ASP A 26 -2.09 -13.66 -19.79
N PHE A 27 -2.01 -14.74 -19.01
CA PHE A 27 -1.03 -14.88 -17.93
C PHE A 27 0.40 -14.98 -18.52
N SER A 28 1.04 -13.84 -18.76
CA SER A 28 2.40 -13.73 -19.30
C SER A 28 3.51 -13.97 -18.26
N GLY A 29 3.19 -14.58 -17.12
CA GLY A 29 4.11 -14.79 -16.01
C GLY A 29 4.42 -13.50 -15.23
N PRO A 30 5.38 -13.54 -14.29
CA PRO A 30 5.74 -12.39 -13.47
C PRO A 30 6.29 -11.24 -14.33
N LEU A 31 5.95 -10.00 -13.98
CA LEU A 31 6.50 -8.81 -14.64
C LEU A 31 8.04 -8.80 -14.60
N GLU A 32 8.67 -8.78 -15.77
CA GLU A 32 10.13 -8.62 -15.88
C GLU A 32 10.55 -7.14 -15.83
N ASN A 33 9.74 -6.22 -16.34
CA ASN A 33 10.02 -4.79 -16.36
C ASN A 33 8.75 -3.98 -16.11
N GLY A 34 8.87 -2.88 -15.36
CA GLY A 34 7.75 -1.99 -15.08
C GLY A 34 8.08 -0.95 -14.01
N PRO A 35 7.09 -0.16 -13.57
CA PRO A 35 7.24 0.68 -12.39
C PRO A 35 7.78 -0.14 -11.21
N TYR A 36 8.91 0.31 -10.67
CA TYR A 36 9.58 -0.34 -9.54
C TYR A 36 10.10 -1.76 -9.80
N ILE A 37 10.14 -2.24 -11.05
CA ILE A 37 10.69 -3.55 -11.43
C ILE A 37 11.65 -3.38 -12.62
N LYS A 38 12.84 -3.99 -12.54
CA LYS A 38 13.78 -4.07 -13.68
C LYS A 38 14.45 -5.43 -13.71
N ASN A 39 14.42 -6.11 -14.84
CA ASN A 39 14.97 -7.46 -15.03
C ASN A 39 14.48 -8.45 -13.95
N GLY A 40 13.18 -8.42 -13.66
CA GLY A 40 12.48 -9.26 -12.67
C GLY A 40 12.77 -8.92 -11.21
N LYS A 41 13.58 -7.89 -10.93
CA LYS A 41 14.01 -7.50 -9.59
C LYS A 41 13.38 -6.18 -9.14
N PRO A 42 13.07 -6.02 -7.84
CA PRO A 42 12.63 -4.74 -7.30
C PRO A 42 13.65 -3.63 -7.58
N ARG A 43 13.17 -2.45 -8.01
CA ARG A 43 13.96 -1.26 -8.31
C ARG A 43 13.28 -0.02 -7.74
N GLY A 44 13.44 0.18 -6.44
CA GLY A 44 12.79 1.26 -5.70
C GLY A 44 11.35 0.92 -5.31
N ARG A 45 10.58 1.93 -4.94
CA ARG A 45 9.19 1.83 -4.47
C ARG A 45 8.45 3.15 -4.70
N PRO A 46 7.11 3.17 -4.67
CA PRO A 46 6.35 4.42 -4.64
C PRO A 46 6.80 5.33 -3.51
N GLN A 47 6.91 6.64 -3.78
CA GLN A 47 7.31 7.64 -2.79
C GLN A 47 6.36 8.84 -2.84
N LEU A 48 5.98 9.35 -1.66
CA LEU A 48 5.32 10.64 -1.53
C LEU A 48 6.37 11.76 -1.48
N SER A 49 5.95 12.97 -1.85
CA SER A 49 6.74 14.19 -1.75
C SER A 49 5.88 15.38 -1.32
N GLY A 50 6.52 16.49 -0.95
CA GLY A 50 5.86 17.74 -0.58
C GLY A 50 4.81 17.57 0.53
N GLU A 51 3.67 18.23 0.35
CA GLU A 51 2.57 18.25 1.31
C GLU A 51 1.98 16.87 1.56
N LYS A 52 1.88 16.00 0.54
CA LYS A 52 1.36 14.64 0.70
C LYS A 52 2.22 13.80 1.64
N LYS A 53 3.55 13.92 1.51
CA LYS A 53 4.48 13.26 2.42
C LYS A 53 4.32 13.78 3.85
N LEU A 54 4.20 15.09 4.00
CA LEU A 54 4.03 15.71 5.32
C LEU A 54 2.69 15.30 5.97
N GLY A 55 1.61 15.22 5.19
CA GLY A 55 0.31 14.71 5.64
C GLY A 55 0.42 13.29 6.16
N PHE A 56 0.94 12.38 5.33
CA PHE A 56 1.20 10.99 5.74
C PHE A 56 2.03 10.88 7.02
N GLU A 57 3.13 11.64 7.12
CA GLU A 57 3.97 11.66 8.31
C GLU A 57 3.22 12.14 9.57
N LYS A 58 2.35 13.14 9.45
CA LYS A 58 1.50 13.63 10.54
C LYS A 58 0.45 12.59 10.93
N ASP A 59 -0.16 11.91 9.97
CA ASP A 59 -1.21 10.93 10.24
C ASP A 59 -0.67 9.74 11.03
N VAL A 60 0.52 9.23 10.67
CA VAL A 60 1.18 8.15 11.46
C VAL A 60 1.61 8.68 12.83
N PHE A 61 2.22 9.87 12.90
CA PHE A 61 2.69 10.46 14.15
C PHE A 61 1.56 10.70 15.16
N ASN A 62 0.46 11.32 14.73
CA ASN A 62 -0.65 11.71 15.61
C ASN A 62 -1.37 10.51 16.21
N LYS A 63 -1.32 9.34 15.56
CA LYS A 63 -1.89 8.09 16.11
C LYS A 63 -1.06 7.48 17.23
N GLN A 64 0.24 7.76 17.25
CA GLN A 64 1.19 7.10 18.15
C GLN A 64 1.79 8.03 19.20
N ILE A 65 1.63 9.36 19.05
CA ILE A 65 2.10 10.31 20.05
C ILE A 65 1.32 10.12 21.35
N ASP A 66 2.03 9.99 22.47
CA ASP A 66 1.39 9.84 23.77
C ASP A 66 0.70 11.15 24.21
N PRO A 67 -0.27 11.11 25.15
CA PRO A 67 -0.91 12.32 25.68
C PRO A 67 0.04 13.32 26.34
N ASP A 68 1.22 12.87 26.79
CA ASP A 68 2.29 13.73 27.32
C ASP A 68 3.10 14.44 26.21
N GLY A 69 2.79 14.17 24.94
CA GLY A 69 3.47 14.72 23.77
C GLY A 69 4.80 14.07 23.44
N ILE A 70 5.11 12.90 24.03
CA ILE A 70 6.35 12.15 23.79
C ILE A 70 6.05 11.00 22.82
N LEU A 71 6.83 10.90 21.73
CA LEU A 71 6.72 9.77 20.82
C LEU A 71 7.53 8.61 21.37
N ARG A 72 6.91 7.44 21.51
CA ARG A 72 7.59 6.22 21.96
C ARG A 72 7.44 5.09 20.97
N ASP A 73 8.47 4.28 20.85
CA ASP A 73 8.42 3.02 20.12
C ASP A 73 7.45 2.05 20.83
N PRO A 74 6.47 1.45 20.14
CA PRO A 74 5.48 0.59 20.76
C PRO A 74 6.04 -0.75 21.25
N ASN A 75 7.17 -1.19 20.70
CA ASN A 75 7.82 -2.46 21.01
C ASN A 75 8.85 -2.33 22.14
N THR A 76 9.50 -1.16 22.28
CA THR A 76 10.58 -0.96 23.27
C THR A 76 10.30 0.13 24.31
N SER A 77 9.25 0.94 24.12
CA SER A 77 8.94 2.14 24.91
C SER A 77 10.03 3.23 24.90
N GLU A 78 11.06 3.06 24.07
CA GLU A 78 12.12 4.06 23.89
C GLU A 78 11.55 5.33 23.28
N THR A 79 12.02 6.48 23.76
CA THR A 79 11.64 7.78 23.20
C THR A 79 12.26 7.99 21.82
N ILE A 80 11.44 8.45 20.87
CA ILE A 80 11.84 8.80 19.52
C ILE A 80 11.85 10.33 19.38
N ASP A 81 13.03 10.93 19.33
CA ASP A 81 13.20 12.37 19.06
C ASP A 81 13.05 12.67 17.56
N TRP A 82 11.81 12.70 17.10
CA TRP A 82 11.46 13.04 15.72
C TRP A 82 10.07 13.69 15.63
N LYS A 83 9.88 14.55 14.62
CA LYS A 83 8.58 15.17 14.28
C LYS A 83 8.35 15.18 12.76
N PRO A 84 7.10 15.15 12.28
CA PRO A 84 6.78 15.22 10.85
C PRO A 84 7.48 16.39 10.13
N GLY A 85 7.92 16.15 8.90
CA GLY A 85 8.68 17.10 8.10
C GLY A 85 10.18 17.16 8.40
N ARG A 86 10.66 16.53 9.48
CA ARG A 86 12.09 16.46 9.79
C ARG A 86 12.77 15.25 9.12
N PRO A 87 14.08 15.29 8.86
CA PRO A 87 14.82 14.13 8.36
C PRO A 87 14.64 12.90 9.27
N ARG A 88 14.28 11.75 8.69
CA ARG A 88 14.06 10.49 9.41
C ARG A 88 15.34 9.69 9.69
N LYS A 89 16.36 9.86 8.84
CA LYS A 89 17.56 9.00 8.82
C LYS A 89 18.21 8.93 10.21
N GLY A 90 18.23 7.73 10.78
CA GLY A 90 18.85 7.44 12.08
C GLY A 90 18.03 7.90 13.29
N LYS A 91 16.82 8.42 13.08
CA LYS A 91 15.94 8.92 14.14
C LYS A 91 14.69 8.05 14.30
N VAL A 92 14.02 7.75 13.20
CA VAL A 92 12.79 6.96 13.19
C VAL A 92 12.72 6.15 11.90
N ASP A 93 12.25 4.92 12.02
CA ASP A 93 11.83 4.13 10.88
C ASP A 93 10.29 4.03 10.87
N PHE A 94 9.73 3.90 9.67
CA PHE A 94 8.30 3.63 9.50
C PHE A 94 8.18 2.13 9.25
N GLY A 95 8.02 1.38 10.33
CA GLY A 95 7.80 -0.06 10.30
C GLY A 95 6.39 -0.37 9.80
N HIS A 96 6.19 -1.53 9.20
CA HIS A 96 4.84 -1.95 8.82
C HIS A 96 4.14 -2.57 10.02
N THR A 97 2.85 -2.31 10.16
CA THR A 97 2.01 -3.00 11.13
C THR A 97 1.84 -4.48 10.75
N GLU A 98 1.44 -5.31 11.70
CA GLU A 98 1.27 -6.75 11.49
C GLU A 98 0.33 -7.02 10.29
N GLY A 99 0.70 -8.00 9.45
CA GLY A 99 -0.04 -8.33 8.23
C GLY A 99 0.25 -7.42 7.03
N ASN A 100 0.78 -6.21 7.24
CA ASN A 100 1.02 -5.22 6.19
C ASN A 100 2.44 -5.31 5.61
N SER A 101 2.86 -6.49 5.17
CA SER A 101 4.18 -6.64 4.55
C SER A 101 4.24 -6.06 3.14
N TYR A 102 5.06 -5.02 2.93
CA TYR A 102 5.33 -4.49 1.58
C TYR A 102 5.85 -5.57 0.63
N LYS A 103 6.71 -6.48 1.11
CA LYS A 103 7.25 -7.56 0.28
C LYS A 103 6.13 -8.43 -0.29
N LYS A 104 5.14 -8.81 0.53
CA LYS A 104 3.99 -9.60 0.07
C LYS A 104 3.15 -8.84 -0.97
N MET A 105 2.87 -7.57 -0.72
CA MET A 105 2.11 -6.73 -1.66
C MET A 105 2.85 -6.50 -2.98
N PHE A 106 4.16 -6.31 -2.93
CA PHE A 106 4.98 -6.15 -4.12
C PHE A 106 5.02 -7.42 -4.98
N GLU A 107 5.10 -8.61 -4.36
CA GLU A 107 5.02 -9.87 -5.12
C GLU A 107 3.66 -10.03 -5.80
N LYS A 108 2.54 -9.73 -5.11
CA LYS A 108 1.22 -9.69 -5.74
C LYS A 108 1.17 -8.76 -6.95
N TYR A 109 1.75 -7.56 -6.84
CA TYR A 109 1.84 -6.61 -7.95
C TYR A 109 2.66 -7.18 -9.11
N LYS A 110 3.83 -7.77 -8.80
CA LYS A 110 4.69 -8.40 -9.80
C LYS A 110 4.01 -9.54 -10.55
N HIS A 111 3.13 -10.29 -9.87
CA HIS A 111 2.35 -11.37 -10.45
C HIS A 111 1.01 -10.93 -11.06
N GLY A 112 0.72 -9.62 -11.06
CA GLY A 112 -0.52 -9.08 -11.63
C GLY A 112 -1.77 -9.37 -10.81
N GLU A 113 -1.64 -9.86 -9.58
CA GLU A 113 -2.75 -10.10 -8.65
C GLU A 113 -3.35 -8.80 -8.10
N ILE A 114 -2.52 -7.75 -8.03
CA ILE A 114 -2.96 -6.38 -7.72
C ILE A 114 -2.37 -5.41 -8.74
N THR A 115 -3.04 -4.29 -8.93
CA THR A 115 -2.61 -3.18 -9.77
C THR A 115 -1.51 -2.35 -9.12
N LEU A 116 -0.87 -1.51 -9.93
CA LEU A 116 0.08 -0.52 -9.41
C LEU A 116 -0.60 0.48 -8.46
N GLU A 117 -1.87 0.81 -8.70
CA GLU A 117 -2.58 1.77 -7.87
C GLU A 117 -2.88 1.18 -6.49
N GLU A 118 -3.34 -0.07 -6.42
CA GLU A 118 -3.50 -0.79 -5.15
C GLU A 118 -2.18 -0.92 -4.37
N LEU A 119 -1.04 -1.13 -5.06
CA LEU A 119 0.27 -1.11 -4.40
C LEU A 119 0.61 0.27 -3.80
N LYS A 120 0.26 1.36 -4.49
CA LYS A 120 0.47 2.73 -3.98
C LYS A 120 -0.48 3.04 -2.83
N GLU A 121 -1.75 2.72 -2.95
CA GLU A 121 -2.74 2.88 -1.89
C GLU A 121 -2.27 2.17 -0.62
N PHE A 122 -1.79 0.93 -0.76
CA PHE A 122 -1.16 0.21 0.33
C PHE A 122 0.06 0.94 0.92
N GLN A 123 1.01 1.37 0.07
CA GLN A 123 2.26 2.03 0.49
C GLN A 123 2.02 3.42 1.11
N PHE A 124 0.91 4.08 0.79
CA PHE A 124 0.59 5.45 1.23
C PHE A 124 -0.53 5.49 2.27
N ASN A 125 -1.06 4.34 2.69
CA ASN A 125 -2.02 4.27 3.77
C ASN A 125 -1.30 4.33 5.13
N PRO A 126 -1.51 5.39 5.94
CA PRO A 126 -0.86 5.52 7.25
C PRO A 126 -1.27 4.45 8.26
N GLU A 127 -2.40 3.76 8.08
CA GLU A 127 -2.79 2.62 8.96
C GLU A 127 -1.84 1.41 8.83
N ASN A 128 -1.12 1.32 7.71
CA ASN A 128 -0.20 0.22 7.46
C ASN A 128 1.16 0.41 8.14
N PHE A 129 1.36 1.51 8.87
CA PHE A 129 2.64 1.90 9.44
C PHE A 129 2.56 2.23 10.93
N ARG A 130 3.69 1.99 11.61
CA ARG A 130 3.99 2.45 12.97
C ARG A 130 5.39 3.07 13.00
N LEU A 131 5.63 3.96 13.95
CA LEU A 131 6.94 4.59 14.16
C LEU A 131 7.75 3.74 15.13
N GLU A 132 8.96 3.40 14.73
CA GLU A 132 9.86 2.54 15.51
C GLU A 132 11.26 3.16 15.55
N THR A 133 12.01 2.85 16.61
CA THR A 133 13.44 3.12 16.63
C THR A 133 14.12 2.30 15.53
N PRO A 134 15.17 2.86 14.88
CA PRO A 134 15.88 2.13 13.83
C PRO A 134 16.44 0.77 14.27
N SER A 135 16.78 0.61 15.55
CA SER A 135 17.25 -0.66 16.13
C SER A 135 16.14 -1.70 16.16
N ALA A 136 14.97 -1.36 16.71
CA ALA A 136 13.85 -2.28 16.87
C ALA A 136 13.30 -2.77 15.51
N ASN A 137 13.05 -1.84 14.60
CA ASN A 137 12.50 -2.16 13.27
C ASN A 137 13.46 -3.01 12.43
N ARG A 138 14.75 -2.66 12.41
CA ARG A 138 15.74 -3.36 11.54
C ARG A 138 16.22 -4.67 12.10
N SER A 139 16.00 -4.94 13.39
CA SER A 139 16.34 -6.24 13.96
C SER A 139 15.33 -7.32 13.62
N HIS A 140 14.15 -6.97 13.06
CA HIS A 140 13.05 -7.89 12.78
C HIS A 140 12.61 -8.71 14.02
N LYS A 141 12.85 -8.19 15.23
CA LYS A 141 12.63 -8.94 16.47
C LYS A 141 11.15 -9.01 16.85
N TYR A 142 10.39 -8.00 16.42
CA TYR A 142 8.97 -7.80 16.72
C TYR A 142 8.09 -7.94 15.46
N GLU A 143 8.62 -8.62 14.44
CA GLU A 143 7.97 -9.02 13.18
C GLU A 143 7.89 -10.54 13.07
#